data_AF-T1B571-F1
#
_entry.id   AF-T1B571-F1
#
_cell.length_a   1.000
_cell.length_b   1.000
_cell.length_c   1.000
_cell.angle_alpha   90.00
_cell.angle_beta   90.00
_cell.angle_gamma   90.00
#
_symmetry.space_group_name_H-M   'P 1'
#
loop_
_entity.id
_entity.type
_entity.pdbx_description
1 polymer ?
#
loop_
_entity_poly.entity_id
_entity_poly.type
_entity_poly.pdbx_seq_one_letter_code
_entity_poly.pdbx_strand_id
1 'polypeptide(L)' 'LSPDGGTLYYLAMRRPGFESDRFAIMALDLADGQRREVTPKWDRSAGALAVSADGRTLYTSADDAGQHPLFAV' A
#
# COMPACT_ATOMS: atom_id res chain seq x y z
N LEU A 1 -0.71 -7.08 7.20
CA LEU A 1 -1.01 -8.47 6.83
C LEU A 1 -2.49 -8.56 6.45
N SER A 2 -2.84 -9.38 5.47
CA SER A 2 -4.23 -9.79 5.25
C SER A 2 -4.75 -10.59 6.45
N PRO A 3 -6.08 -10.64 6.69
CA PRO A 3 -6.64 -11.38 7.82
C PRO A 3 -6.31 -12.88 7.84
N ASP A 4 -6.17 -13.48 6.67
CA ASP A 4 -5.74 -14.87 6.49
C ASP A 4 -4.22 -15.09 6.66
N GLY A 5 -3.46 -14.00 6.80
CA GLY A 5 -2.01 -14.02 6.93
C GLY A 5 -1.23 -14.37 5.65
N GLY A 6 -1.89 -14.53 4.50
CA GLY A 6 -1.22 -14.94 3.25
C GLY A 6 -0.48 -13.82 2.53
N THR A 7 -0.87 -12.57 2.74
CA THR A 7 -0.31 -11.39 2.07
C THR A 7 0.21 -10.36 3.07
N LEU A 8 1.46 -9.91 2.85
CA LEU A 8 1.99 -8.73 3.51
C LEU A 8 1.81 -7.51 2.61
N TYR A 9 1.06 -6.52 3.09
CA TYR A 9 1.02 -5.18 2.51
C TYR A 9 2.04 -4.29 3.19
N TYR A 10 2.86 -3.61 2.39
CA TYR A 10 3.93 -2.73 2.90
C TYR A 10 4.18 -1.56 1.95
N LEU A 11 4.85 -0.53 2.45
CA LEU A 11 5.22 0.64 1.67
C LEU A 11 6.64 0.50 1.13
N ALA A 12 6.85 0.87 -0.13
CA ALA A 12 8.19 0.96 -0.71
C ALA A 12 8.28 2.06 -1.77
N MET A 13 9.45 2.70 -1.86
CA MET A 13 9.80 3.53 -3.01
C MET A 13 10.22 2.63 -4.17
N ARG A 14 9.94 3.06 -5.42
CA ARG A 14 10.37 2.31 -6.61
C ARG A 14 11.90 2.23 -6.69
N ARG A 15 12.58 3.33 -6.39
CA ARG A 15 14.04 3.37 -6.17
C ARG A 15 14.31 3.49 -4.68
N PRO A 16 14.96 2.50 -4.06
CA PRO A 16 15.28 2.55 -2.63
C PRO A 16 16.09 3.82 -2.29
N GLY A 17 15.65 4.55 -1.27
CA GLY A 17 16.33 5.75 -0.77
C GLY A 17 16.23 6.98 -1.70
N PHE A 18 15.29 6.99 -2.64
CA PHE A 18 15.04 8.16 -3.49
C PHE A 18 13.80 8.91 -2.97
N GLU A 19 13.98 9.87 -2.06
CA GLU A 19 12.89 10.50 -1.30
C GLU A 19 11.88 11.30 -2.15
N SER A 20 12.22 11.58 -3.41
CA SER A 20 11.28 12.18 -4.36
C SER A 20 10.33 11.16 -5.00
N ASP A 21 10.58 9.85 -4.86
CA ASP A 21 9.60 8.82 -5.21
C ASP A 21 8.51 8.78 -4.14
N ARG A 22 7.26 8.60 -4.58
CA ARG A 22 6.17 8.29 -3.65
C ARG A 22 6.40 6.95 -2.96
N PHE A 23 5.84 6.78 -1.77
CA PHE A 23 5.63 5.46 -1.21
C PHE A 23 4.50 4.75 -1.98
N ALA A 24 4.85 3.64 -2.64
CA ALA A 24 3.92 2.72 -3.27
C ALA A 24 3.41 1.68 -2.29
N ILE A 25 2.18 1.22 -2.49
CA ILE A 25 1.64 0.07 -1.78
C ILE A 25 2.05 -1.20 -2.52
N MET A 26 2.82 -2.03 -1.84
CA MET A 26 3.28 -3.32 -2.33
C MET A 26 2.52 -4.45 -1.63
N ALA A 27 2.19 -5.50 -2.38
CA ALA A 27 1.71 -6.77 -1.88
C ALA A 27 2.81 -7.82 -2.08
N LEU A 28 3.16 -8.52 -1.01
CA LEU A 28 4.03 -9.69 -1.00
C LEU A 28 3.19 -10.92 -0.66
N ASP A 29 3.14 -11.88 -1.58
CA ASP A 29 2.66 -13.22 -1.28
C ASP A 29 3.70 -13.93 -0.41
N LEU A 30 3.28 -14.40 0.76
CA LEU A 30 4.17 -15.02 1.73
C LEU A 30 4.43 -16.51 1.47
N ALA A 31 3.65 -17.15 0.59
CA ALA A 31 3.87 -18.53 0.20
C ALA A 31 5.01 -18.67 -0.82
N ASP A 32 5.10 -17.77 -1.80
CA ASP A 32 6.06 -17.87 -2.91
C ASP A 32 7.01 -16.67 -3.05
N GLY A 33 6.77 -15.58 -2.31
CA GLY A 33 7.62 -14.39 -2.32
C GLY A 33 7.37 -13.43 -3.49
N GLN A 34 6.32 -13.65 -4.29
CA GLN A 34 5.97 -12.76 -5.40
C GLN A 34 5.53 -11.39 -4.89
N ARG A 35 5.96 -10.34 -5.61
CA ARG A 35 5.71 -8.94 -5.26
C ARG A 35 5.00 -8.23 -6.39
N ARG A 36 3.97 -7.45 -6.06
CA ARG A 36 3.31 -6.55 -7.01
C ARG A 36 2.91 -5.25 -6.35
N GLU A 37 2.81 -4.19 -7.13
CA GLU A 37 2.19 -2.95 -6.70
C GLU A 37 0.66 -3.11 -6.73
N VAL A 38 -0.04 -2.60 -5.71
CA VAL A 38 -1.50 -2.72 -5.60
C VAL A 38 -2.21 -1.75 -6.55
N THR A 39 -1.72 -0.52 -6.64
CA THR A 39 -2.34 0.55 -7.44
C THR A 39 -1.30 1.30 -8.31
N PRO A 40 -0.82 0.72 -9.42
CA PRO A 40 0.28 1.30 -10.22
C PRO A 40 -0.02 2.66 -10.83
N LYS A 41 -1.31 2.97 -11.04
CA LYS A 41 -1.78 4.25 -11.60
C LYS A 41 -2.02 5.33 -10.55
N TRP A 42 -1.90 4.99 -9.27
CA TRP A 42 -1.99 5.97 -8.21
C TRP A 42 -0.69 6.79 -8.17
N ASP A 43 -0.81 8.08 -7.90
CA ASP A 43 0.22 9.10 -7.93
C ASP A 43 0.39 9.83 -6.58
N ARG A 44 -0.41 9.51 -5.54
CA ARG A 44 -0.19 10.04 -4.18
C ARG A 44 0.76 9.11 -3.41
N SER A 45 1.47 9.67 -2.44
CA SER A 45 2.31 8.89 -1.51
C SER A 45 1.45 8.24 -0.44
N ALA A 46 1.43 6.90 -0.40
CA ALA A 46 0.65 6.16 0.57
C ALA A 46 1.24 6.26 1.98
N GLY A 47 0.36 6.33 2.97
CA GLY A 47 0.68 6.38 4.40
C GLY A 47 0.26 5.10 5.11
N ALA A 48 -0.37 5.24 6.29
CA ALA A 48 -0.78 4.11 7.11
C ALA A 48 -1.64 3.11 6.30
N LEU A 49 -1.50 1.81 6.58
CA LEU A 49 -2.22 0.75 5.90
C LEU A 49 -3.11 -0.01 6.87
N ALA A 50 -4.34 -0.31 6.47
CA ALA A 50 -5.25 -1.16 7.22
C ALA A 50 -6.07 -2.04 6.26
N VAL A 51 -6.14 -3.33 6.52
CA VAL A 51 -7.03 -4.24 5.78
C VAL A 51 -8.36 -4.32 6.52
N SER A 52 -9.48 -4.30 5.79
CA SER A 52 -10.80 -4.53 6.36
C SER A 52 -10.87 -5.89 7.06
N ALA A 53 -11.77 -6.01 8.05
CA ALA A 53 -11.93 -7.27 8.79
C ALA A 53 -12.33 -8.46 7.90
N ASP A 54 -13.05 -8.21 6.81
CA ASP A 54 -13.43 -9.22 5.82
C ASP A 54 -12.34 -9.51 4.78
N GLY A 55 -11.19 -8.81 4.84
CA GLY A 55 -10.06 -8.99 3.94
C GLY A 55 -10.23 -8.43 2.54
N ARG A 56 -11.38 -7.80 2.23
CA ARG A 56 -11.76 -7.41 0.87
C ARG A 56 -11.28 -6.03 0.46
N THR A 57 -10.94 -5.17 1.40
CA THR A 57 -10.56 -3.78 1.12
C THR A 57 -9.29 -3.44 1.85
N LEU A 58 -8.32 -2.91 1.13
CA LEU A 58 -7.17 -2.25 1.73
C LEU A 58 -7.47 -0.75 1.80
N TYR A 59 -7.25 -0.17 2.97
CA TYR A 59 -7.35 1.26 3.20
C TYR A 59 -5.96 1.86 3.39
N THR A 60 -5.80 3.10 2.95
CA THR A 60 -4.63 3.90 3.30
C THR A 60 -4.96 5.38 3.47
N SER A 61 -4.15 6.10 4.24
CA SER A 61 -4.12 7.55 4.23
C SER A 61 -3.17 8.07 3.16
N ALA A 62 -3.42 9.24 2.59
CA ALA A 62 -2.43 9.97 1.81
C ALA A 62 -2.69 11.48 1.92
N ASP A 63 -1.63 12.28 1.78
CA ASP A 63 -1.78 13.72 1.65
C ASP A 63 -2.33 14.04 0.26
N ASP A 64 -3.44 14.79 0.20
CA ASP A 64 -4.02 15.25 -1.07
C ASP A 64 -4.57 16.66 -0.91
N ALA A 65 -4.03 17.60 -1.69
CA ALA A 65 -4.45 19.01 -1.71
C ALA A 65 -4.62 19.67 -0.32
N GLY A 66 -3.69 19.40 0.61
CA GLY A 66 -3.73 19.96 1.98
C GLY A 66 -4.69 19.24 2.94
N GLN A 67 -5.23 18.09 2.54
CA GLN A 67 -6.04 17.21 3.37
C GLN A 67 -5.30 15.90 3.65
N HIS A 68 -5.76 15.17 4.66
CA HIS A 68 -5.30 13.82 5.00
C HIS A 68 -6.44 12.78 4.88
N PRO A 69 -7.02 12.57 3.69
CA PRO A 69 -8.14 11.64 3.49
C PRO A 69 -7.74 10.16 3.65
N LEU A 70 -8.76 9.34 3.86
CA LEU A 70 -8.71 7.88 3.79
C LEU A 70 -9.17 7.43 2.40
N PHE A 71 -8.42 6.52 1.77
CA PHE A 71 -8.74 5.92 0.48
C PHE A 71 -8.98 4.41 0.65
N ALA A 72 -9.92 3.87 -0.13
CA ALA A 72 -10.03 2.44 -0.40
C ALA A 72 -9.32 2.16 -1.73
N VAL A 73 -8.46 1.13 -1.77
CA VAL A 73 -7.63 0.78 -2.93
C VAL A 73 -7.83 -0.63 -3.45
#